data_AF-A0A7W5XV12-F1
#
_entry.id   AF-A0A7W5XV12-F1
#
_cell.length_a   1.000
_cell.length_b   1.000
_cell.length_c   1.000
_cell.angle_alpha   90.00
_cell.angle_beta   90.00
_cell.angle_gamma   90.00
#
_symmetry.space_group_name_H-M   'P 1'
#
loop_
_entity.id
_entity.type
_entity.pdbx_description
1 polymer ?
#
loop_
_entity_poly.entity_id
_entity_poly.type
_entity_poly.pdbx_seq_one_letter_code
_entity_poly.pdbx_strand_id
1 'polypeptide(L)' 'MIREKMSASQTPMQEEDVAVCQRVYDHICEARHISTDSEREELAIQILHFYQHGVKDQGSLERLLL' A
#
# COMPACT_ATOMS: atom_id res chain seq x y z
N MET A 1 15.81 25.31 -11.73
CA MET A 1 14.70 25.15 -10.77
C MET A 1 14.05 23.80 -11.02
N ILE A 2 14.50 22.78 -10.29
CA ILE A 2 13.94 21.44 -10.38
C ILE A 2 12.65 21.50 -9.56
N ARG A 3 11.52 21.30 -10.23
CA ARG A 3 10.20 21.39 -9.64
C ARG A 3 9.99 20.12 -8.83
N GLU A 4 10.50 20.11 -7.60
CA GLU A 4 10.28 19.07 -6.59
C GLU A 4 8.78 18.99 -6.27
N LYS A 5 8.05 18.28 -7.12
CA LYS A 5 6.67 17.84 -6.91
C LYS A 5 6.68 16.57 -6.06
N MET A 6 7.31 16.64 -4.88
CA MET A 6 7.34 15.54 -3.91
C MET A 6 7.25 16.12 -2.50
N SER A 7 6.07 16.59 -2.10
CA SER A 7 5.86 17.04 -0.73
C SER A 7 4.42 16.77 -0.26
N ALA A 8 3.92 15.57 -0.54
CA ALA A 8 2.78 15.00 0.18
C ALA A 8 3.16 13.73 0.97
N SER A 9 4.39 13.23 0.83
CA SER A 9 4.81 11.89 1.26
C SER A 9 5.76 11.85 2.47
N GLN A 10 5.99 12.98 3.16
CA GLN A 10 6.83 12.99 4.38
C GLN A 10 6.03 12.93 5.68
N THR A 11 4.71 12.78 5.63
CA THR A 11 3.96 12.48 6.85
C THR A 11 4.25 11.02 7.22
N PRO A 12 4.83 10.73 8.41
CA PRO A 12 5.01 9.36 8.85
C PRO A 12 3.65 8.65 8.82
N MET A 13 3.61 7.43 8.29
CA MET A 13 2.39 6.60 8.37
C MET A 13 1.98 6.50 9.83
N GLN A 14 0.75 6.87 10.13
CA GLN A 14 0.21 6.71 11.47
C GLN A 14 -0.10 5.22 11.71
N GLU A 15 -0.27 4.83 12.96
CA GLU A 15 -0.64 3.45 13.30
C GLU A 15 -1.94 3.03 12.62
N GLU A 16 -2.88 3.97 12.44
CA GLU A 16 -4.13 3.77 11.70
C GLU A 16 -3.87 3.47 10.22
N ASP A 17 -2.92 4.16 9.60
CA ASP A 17 -2.54 3.95 8.20
C ASP A 17 -1.86 2.58 8.01
N VAL A 18 -0.98 2.21 8.94
CA VAL A 18 -0.33 0.90 8.95
C VAL A 18 -1.37 -0.20 9.12
N ALA A 19 -2.36 -0.01 10.00
CA ALA A 19 -3.45 -0.96 10.19
C ALA A 19 -4.30 -1.14 8.91
N VAL A 20 -4.54 -0.06 8.15
CA VAL A 20 -5.20 -0.12 6.84
C VAL A 20 -4.36 -0.93 5.85
N CYS A 21 -3.08 -0.58 5.68
CA CYS A 21 -2.18 -1.30 4.78
C CYS A 21 -2.07 -2.79 5.13
N GLN A 22 -2.01 -3.13 6.41
CA GLN A 22 -1.95 -4.52 6.87
C GLN A 22 -3.24 -5.29 6.56
N ARG A 23 -4.42 -4.67 6.71
CA ARG A 23 -5.70 -5.32 6.37
C ARG A 23 -5.82 -5.58 4.87
N VAL A 24 -5.45 -4.60 4.04
CA VAL A 24 -5.40 -4.78 2.58
C VAL A 24 -4.45 -5.92 2.23
N TYR A 25 -3.25 -5.90 2.83
CA TYR A 25 -2.25 -6.92 2.59
C TYR A 25 -2.76 -8.32 2.88
N ASP A 26 -3.34 -8.52 4.07
CA ASP A 26 -3.88 -9.81 4.50
C ASP A 26 -5.01 -10.27 3.57
N HIS A 27 -5.95 -9.37 3.26
CA HIS A 27 -7.07 -9.64 2.36
C HIS A 27 -6.61 -10.09 0.96
N ILE A 28 -5.61 -9.43 0.39
CA ILE A 28 -5.11 -9.75 -0.95
C ILE A 28 -4.24 -10.99 -0.94
N CYS A 29 -3.46 -11.20 0.13
CA CYS A 29 -2.71 -12.42 0.35
C CYS A 29 -3.65 -13.64 0.33
N GLU A 30 -4.77 -13.56 1.05
CA GLU A 30 -5.81 -14.58 1.03
C GLU A 30 -6.52 -14.68 -0.34
N ALA A 31 -6.94 -13.56 -0.93
CA ALA A 31 -7.68 -13.55 -2.19
C ALA A 31 -6.87 -14.11 -3.37
N ARG A 32 -5.59 -13.71 -3.49
CA ARG A 32 -4.68 -14.16 -4.55
C ARG A 32 -3.93 -15.45 -4.20
N HIS A 33 -4.17 -16.05 -3.03
CA HIS A 33 -3.46 -17.23 -2.53
C HIS A 33 -1.93 -17.07 -2.56
N ILE A 34 -1.45 -15.89 -2.13
CA ILE A 34 -0.03 -15.55 -2.17
C ILE A 34 0.73 -16.45 -1.19
N SER A 35 1.50 -17.37 -1.77
CA SER A 35 2.17 -18.43 -1.01
C SER A 35 3.68 -18.22 -0.95
N THR A 36 4.26 -17.41 -1.84
CA THR A 36 5.70 -17.14 -1.88
C THR A 36 6.05 -15.85 -1.17
N ASP A 37 7.24 -15.84 -0.55
CA ASP A 37 7.77 -14.67 0.14
C ASP A 37 8.03 -13.49 -0.82
N SER A 38 8.46 -13.79 -2.06
CA SER A 38 8.68 -12.76 -3.08
C SER A 38 7.39 -12.07 -3.52
N GLU A 39 6.30 -12.81 -3.74
CA GLU A 39 5.01 -12.19 -4.09
C GLU A 39 4.43 -11.38 -2.92
N ARG A 40 4.68 -11.83 -1.69
CA ARG A 40 4.33 -11.11 -0.47
C ARG A 40 5.10 -9.79 -0.37
N GLU A 41 6.40 -9.80 -0.63
CA GLU A 41 7.21 -8.59 -0.64
C GLU A 41 6.74 -7.61 -1.71
N GLU A 42 6.51 -8.11 -2.94
CA GLU A 42 5.99 -7.30 -4.06
C GLU A 42 4.62 -6.68 -3.76
N LEU A 43 3.72 -7.42 -3.10
CA LEU A 43 2.43 -6.88 -2.66
C LEU A 43 2.61 -5.74 -1.65
N ALA A 44 3.48 -5.92 -0.65
CA ALA A 44 3.74 -4.90 0.35
C ALA A 44 4.32 -3.62 -0.29
N ILE A 45 5.25 -3.77 -1.23
CA ILE A 45 5.83 -2.65 -2.00
C ILE A 45 4.74 -1.91 -2.77
N GLN A 46 3.84 -2.63 -3.45
CA GLN A 46 2.75 -2.01 -4.19
C GLN A 46 1.78 -1.24 -3.28
N ILE A 47 1.38 -1.83 -2.15
CA ILE A 47 0.49 -1.16 -1.18
C ILE A 47 1.11 0.16 -0.71
N LEU A 48 2.39 0.13 -0.31
CA LEU A 48 3.11 1.33 0.13
C LEU A 48 3.24 2.35 -1.00
N HIS A 49 3.50 1.91 -2.22
CA HIS A 49 3.60 2.78 -3.39
C HIS A 49 2.27 3.50 -3.65
N PHE A 50 1.14 2.78 -3.69
CA PHE A 50 -0.17 3.41 -3.85
C PHE A 50 -0.52 4.36 -2.71
N TYR A 51 -0.19 3.97 -1.47
CA TYR A 51 -0.41 4.81 -0.30
C TYR A 51 0.39 6.12 -0.37
N GLN A 52 1.67 6.06 -0.75
CA GLN A 52 2.53 7.24 -0.95
C GLN A 52 2.06 8.14 -2.11
N HIS A 53 1.40 7.55 -3.12
CA HIS A 53 0.79 8.28 -4.22
C HIS A 53 -0.56 8.95 -3.87
N GLY A 54 -1.07 8.72 -2.65
CA GLY A 54 -2.28 9.37 -2.11
C GLY A 54 -3.49 8.47 -1.99
N VAL A 55 -3.38 7.17 -2.28
CA VAL A 55 -4.46 6.20 -2.09
C VAL A 55 -4.45 5.69 -0.66
N LYS A 56 -5.18 6.38 0.23
CA LYS A 56 -5.23 6.07 1.67
C LYS A 56 -6.45 5.25 2.09
N ASP A 57 -7.34 4.96 1.15
CA ASP A 57 -8.58 4.25 1.40
C ASP A 57 -8.41 2.74 1.19
N GLN A 58 -8.85 1.95 2.18
CA GLN A 58 -8.74 0.48 2.15
C GLN A 58 -9.39 -0.09 0.89
N GLY A 59 -10.64 0.29 0.59
CA GLY A 59 -11.39 -0.26 -0.54
C GLY A 59 -10.79 0.12 -1.89
N SER A 60 -10.18 1.30 -1.99
CA SER A 60 -9.48 1.76 -3.19
C SER A 60 -8.18 0.98 -3.41
N LEU A 61 -7.41 0.73 -2.35
CA LEU A 61 -6.23 -0.12 -2.41
C LEU A 61 -6.60 -1.55 -2.78
N GLU A 62 -7.60 -2.13 -2.12
CA GLU A 62 -8.12 -3.45 -2.44
C GLU A 62 -8.50 -3.54 -3.92
N ARG A 63 -9.31 -2.60 -4.44
CA ARG A 63 -9.72 -2.63 -5.87
C ARG A 63 -8.57 -2.47 -6.87
N LEU A 64 -7.49 -1.78 -6.51
CA LEU A 64 -6.33 -1.61 -7.40
C LEU A 64 -5.43 -2.84 -7.41
N LEU A 65 -5.43 -3.60 -6.32
CA LEU A 65 -4.50 -4.68 -6.05
C LEU A 65 -5.15 -6.07 -6.10
N LEU A 66 -6.48 -6.19 -6.13
CA LEU A 66 -7.23 -7.43 -6.37
C LEU A 66 -7.29 -7.72 -7.87
#